data_AF-A0A6L8N3E7-F1
#
_entry.id   AF-A0A6L8N3E7-F1
#
_cell.length_a   1.000
_cell.length_b   1.000
_cell.length_c   1.000
_cell.angle_alpha   90.00
_cell.angle_beta   90.00
_cell.angle_gamma   90.00
#
_symmetry.space_group_name_H-M   'P 1'
#
loop_
_entity.id
_entity.type
_entity.pdbx_description
1 polymer ?
#
loop_
_entity_poly.entity_id
_entity_poly.type
_entity_poly.pdbx_seq_one_letter_code
_entity_poly.pdbx_strand_id
1 'polypeptide(L)'
;MAKESSHAAHATGVHRVVVIVDENSNPFELGCATEVFGLRRPEIGRDLYDFRLCSPEPRTLMRDGFFTLTGVADLEAADAADTLIVPNRPDIEVPRRPAVLDAVRRAHARGARLVGFCSGAFTLAEAGVLDGRRATAHWQWADSFRARFPSVQLEADVLFVDDGDILTAAGSAAALDLGLHVVRRDYGAEVANSVSRRLVFAAHRDGGQRQFVERPMPDLPDESLAPVLAWAQERLDSPLTVSGLAARAAVSPATLHRRFQAQLGTTPLAWLTGERLALACRLIERGESRFEVVARRSGLGTAANLRTLMRRATGITPSAYKRRFGPEAN
;
A
#
# COMPACT_ATOMS: atom_id res chain seq x y z
N MET A 1 14.37 -13.64 39.60
CA MET A 1 13.13 -12.87 39.39
C MET A 1 12.97 -12.63 37.89
N ALA A 2 12.38 -13.60 37.20
CA ALA A 2 12.01 -13.48 35.80
C ALA A 2 10.53 -13.07 35.75
N LYS A 3 10.23 -11.96 35.06
CA LYS A 3 8.87 -11.48 34.84
C LYS A 3 8.22 -12.38 33.78
N GLU A 4 7.32 -13.26 34.22
CA GLU A 4 6.41 -13.98 33.35
C GLU A 4 5.44 -12.97 32.71
N SER A 5 5.50 -12.90 31.38
CA SER A 5 4.56 -12.14 30.55
C SER A 5 3.24 -12.89 30.50
N SER A 6 2.19 -12.33 31.10
CA SER A 6 0.85 -12.92 31.08
C SER A 6 0.23 -12.75 29.70
N HIS A 7 0.32 -13.78 28.86
CA HIS A 7 -0.60 -13.93 27.74
C HIS A 7 -1.94 -14.41 28.28
N ALA A 8 -2.94 -13.53 28.25
CA ALA A 8 -4.32 -13.86 28.54
C ALA A 8 -4.81 -14.91 27.52
N ALA A 9 -5.27 -16.05 28.05
CA ALA A 9 -5.86 -17.12 27.28
C ALA A 9 -7.12 -16.63 26.55
N HIS A 10 -7.13 -16.67 25.22
CA HIS A 10 -8.34 -16.49 24.42
C HIS A 10 -9.10 -17.82 24.28
N ALA A 11 -10.43 -17.72 24.27
CA ALA A 11 -11.38 -18.82 24.19
C ALA A 11 -11.14 -19.73 22.96
N THR A 12 -11.55 -20.98 23.09
CA THR A 12 -11.28 -22.14 22.19
C THR A 12 -11.96 -22.10 20.81
N GLY A 13 -12.13 -20.91 20.20
CA GLY A 13 -12.74 -20.70 18.88
C GLY A 13 -11.80 -20.05 17.87
N VAL A 14 -12.15 -20.12 16.58
CA VAL A 14 -11.44 -19.38 15.51
C VAL A 14 -11.65 -17.88 15.71
N HIS A 15 -10.57 -17.09 15.66
CA HIS A 15 -10.59 -15.63 15.86
C HIS A 15 -11.62 -14.95 14.96
N ARG A 16 -12.59 -14.24 15.54
CA ARG A 16 -13.68 -13.62 14.80
C ARG A 16 -13.33 -12.20 14.37
N VAL A 17 -13.42 -11.93 13.06
CA VAL A 17 -13.22 -10.61 12.46
C VAL A 17 -14.54 -10.12 11.91
N VAL A 18 -15.01 -8.96 12.36
CA VAL A 18 -16.27 -8.36 11.90
C VAL A 18 -16.00 -7.01 11.29
N VAL A 19 -16.57 -6.73 10.11
CA VAL A 19 -16.53 -5.41 9.47
C VAL A 19 -17.90 -4.76 9.59
N ILE A 20 -17.94 -3.52 10.09
CA ILE A 20 -19.15 -2.70 10.05
C ILE A 20 -19.26 -2.07 8.66
N VAL A 21 -20.38 -2.28 7.98
CA VAL A 21 -20.71 -1.66 6.71
C VAL A 21 -21.88 -0.71 6.94
N ASP A 22 -21.63 0.58 6.81
CA ASP A 22 -22.65 1.63 6.90
C ASP A 22 -22.94 2.22 5.51
N GLU A 23 -24.01 3.01 5.42
CA GLU A 23 -24.34 3.76 4.21
C GLU A 23 -23.13 4.56 3.72
N ASN A 24 -22.93 4.57 2.40
CA ASN A 24 -21.82 5.23 1.71
C ASN A 24 -20.42 4.66 2.02
N SER A 25 -20.31 3.49 2.67
CA SER A 25 -19.02 2.80 2.86
C SER A 25 -18.36 2.51 1.51
N ASN A 26 -17.03 2.69 1.44
CA ASN A 26 -16.26 2.45 0.23
C ASN A 26 -16.01 0.94 0.02
N PRO A 27 -16.37 0.37 -1.15
CA PRO A 27 -16.16 -1.05 -1.42
C PRO A 27 -14.69 -1.48 -1.43
N PHE A 28 -13.74 -0.57 -1.67
CA PHE A 28 -12.33 -0.96 -1.77
C PHE A 28 -11.77 -1.45 -0.43
N GLU A 29 -11.95 -0.70 0.66
CA GLU A 29 -11.52 -1.11 2.00
C GLU A 29 -12.27 -2.37 2.50
N LEU A 30 -13.54 -2.52 2.13
CA LEU A 30 -14.30 -3.74 2.39
C LEU A 30 -13.69 -4.94 1.64
N GLY A 31 -13.30 -4.75 0.37
CA GLY A 31 -12.60 -5.73 -0.42
C GLY A 31 -11.25 -6.11 0.19
N CYS A 32 -10.49 -5.13 0.68
CA CYS A 32 -9.22 -5.39 1.39
C CYS A 32 -9.43 -6.25 2.64
N ALA A 33 -10.43 -5.94 3.47
CA ALA A 33 -10.76 -6.74 4.65
C ALA A 33 -11.19 -8.16 4.26
N THR A 34 -12.05 -8.29 3.26
CA THR A 34 -12.56 -9.58 2.77
C THR A 34 -11.42 -10.44 2.23
N GLU A 35 -10.51 -9.85 1.47
CA GLU A 35 -9.39 -10.56 0.87
C GLU A 35 -8.39 -11.03 1.94
N VAL A 36 -8.05 -10.19 2.92
CA VAL A 36 -7.08 -10.54 3.97
C VAL A 36 -7.68 -11.54 4.98
N PHE A 37 -8.90 -11.29 5.45
CA PHE A 37 -9.49 -12.00 6.59
C PHE A 37 -10.59 -12.99 6.19
N GLY A 38 -11.31 -12.75 5.09
CA GLY A 38 -12.52 -13.50 4.73
C GLY A 38 -12.31 -14.68 3.79
N LEU A 39 -11.21 -14.75 3.06
CA LEU A 39 -10.97 -15.84 2.12
C LEU A 39 -10.41 -17.09 2.78
N ARG A 40 -10.95 -18.25 2.38
CA ARG A 40 -10.35 -19.55 2.72
C ARG A 40 -9.02 -19.75 1.99
N ARG A 41 -8.05 -20.27 2.74
CA ARG A 41 -6.66 -20.46 2.29
C ARG A 41 -6.26 -21.93 2.46
N PRO A 42 -6.70 -22.83 1.57
CA PRO A 42 -6.35 -24.25 1.65
C PRO A 42 -4.84 -24.49 1.65
N GLU A 43 -4.05 -23.60 1.04
CA GLU A 43 -2.59 -23.61 1.06
C GLU A 43 -1.96 -23.45 2.46
N ILE A 44 -2.73 -23.00 3.46
CA ILE A 44 -2.31 -22.84 4.87
C ILE A 44 -2.80 -24.01 5.74
N GLY A 45 -3.74 -24.84 5.24
CA GLY A 45 -4.23 -26.04 5.92
C GLY A 45 -5.12 -25.78 7.15
N ARG A 46 -5.50 -24.52 7.42
CA ARG A 46 -6.44 -24.14 8.49
C ARG A 46 -7.18 -22.85 8.15
N ASP A 47 -8.34 -22.64 8.77
CA ASP A 47 -9.03 -21.35 8.73
C ASP A 47 -8.34 -20.36 9.66
N LEU A 48 -8.09 -19.14 9.16
CA LEU A 48 -7.41 -18.10 9.93
C LEU A 48 -8.40 -17.24 10.72
N TYR A 49 -9.59 -16.96 10.18
CA TYR A 49 -10.58 -16.11 10.84
C TYR A 49 -12.01 -16.56 10.54
N ASP A 50 -12.92 -16.37 11.50
CA ASP A 50 -14.37 -16.35 11.26
C ASP A 50 -14.74 -14.92 10.85
N PHE A 51 -14.85 -14.68 9.55
CA PHE A 51 -15.08 -13.34 8.99
C PHE A 51 -16.56 -13.06 8.76
N ARG A 52 -17.04 -11.91 9.20
CA ARG A 52 -18.43 -11.46 8.99
C ARG A 52 -18.52 -10.00 8.63
N LEU A 53 -19.59 -9.67 7.91
CA LEU A 53 -20.03 -8.30 7.68
C LEU A 53 -21.27 -8.05 8.52
N CYS A 54 -21.40 -6.83 9.04
CA CYS A 54 -22.59 -6.39 9.75
C CYS A 54 -22.99 -4.98 9.34
N SER A 55 -24.27 -4.63 9.45
CA SER A 55 -24.79 -3.32 9.11
C SER A 55 -25.91 -2.89 10.07
N PRO A 56 -26.09 -1.58 10.32
CA PRO A 56 -27.28 -1.06 11.01
C PRO A 56 -28.59 -1.33 10.25
N GLU A 57 -28.55 -1.53 8.94
CA GLU A 57 -29.75 -1.69 8.11
C GLU A 57 -29.67 -2.92 7.18
N PRO A 58 -30.78 -3.64 6.94
CA PRO A 58 -30.81 -4.81 6.06
C PRO A 58 -30.41 -4.54 4.60
N ARG A 59 -30.55 -3.29 4.16
CA ARG A 59 -30.16 -2.81 2.83
C ARG A 59 -29.24 -1.60 3.02
N THR A 60 -27.98 -1.75 2.66
CA THR A 60 -26.97 -0.69 2.78
C THR A 60 -26.60 -0.17 1.40
N LEU A 61 -26.91 1.10 1.14
CA LEU A 61 -26.48 1.74 -0.11
C LEU A 61 -24.98 2.06 0.00
N MET A 62 -24.18 1.43 -0.85
CA MET A 62 -22.72 1.60 -0.83
C MET A 62 -22.32 2.92 -1.51
N ARG A 63 -21.01 3.22 -1.50
CA ARG A 63 -20.42 4.44 -2.06
C ARG A 63 -21.15 4.96 -3.30
N ASP A 64 -21.61 6.21 -3.22
CA ASP A 64 -22.26 6.96 -4.31
C ASP A 64 -23.44 6.22 -4.97
N GLY A 65 -24.05 5.28 -4.26
CA GLY A 65 -25.13 4.45 -4.78
C GLY A 65 -24.71 3.43 -5.84
N PHE A 66 -23.40 3.13 -5.98
CA PHE A 66 -22.91 2.22 -7.01
C PHE A 66 -23.54 0.82 -6.93
N PHE A 67 -23.86 0.35 -5.71
CA PHE A 67 -24.62 -0.86 -5.50
C PHE A 67 -25.26 -0.88 -4.10
N THR A 68 -26.17 -1.83 -3.86
CA THR A 68 -26.75 -2.08 -2.54
C THR A 68 -26.21 -3.40 -2.00
N LEU A 69 -25.68 -3.38 -0.78
CA LEU A 69 -25.31 -4.58 -0.03
C LEU A 69 -26.52 -5.07 0.79
N THR A 70 -26.81 -6.36 0.71
CA THR A 70 -27.87 -7.03 1.48
C THR A 70 -27.37 -8.37 2.01
N GLY A 71 -28.11 -8.97 2.95
CA GLY A 71 -27.79 -10.32 3.46
C GLY A 71 -26.58 -10.36 4.40
N VAL A 72 -26.21 -9.22 5.00
CA VAL A 72 -25.22 -9.14 6.07
C VAL A 72 -25.89 -9.22 7.43
N ALA A 73 -25.12 -9.52 8.48
CA ALA A 73 -25.65 -9.56 9.84
C ALA A 73 -26.06 -8.16 10.34
N ASP A 74 -26.82 -8.14 11.43
CA ASP A 74 -27.10 -6.93 12.21
C ASP A 74 -25.88 -6.52 13.06
N LEU A 75 -25.93 -5.33 13.67
CA LEU A 75 -24.80 -4.78 14.42
C LEU A 75 -24.44 -5.60 15.66
N GLU A 76 -25.34 -6.45 16.14
CA GLU A 76 -25.14 -7.41 17.23
C GLU A 76 -23.99 -8.38 16.92
N ALA A 77 -23.67 -8.62 15.65
CA ALA A 77 -22.48 -9.38 15.28
C ALA A 77 -21.18 -8.74 15.77
N ALA A 78 -21.12 -7.40 15.89
CA ALA A 78 -19.96 -6.69 16.46
C ALA A 78 -19.74 -7.01 17.95
N ASP A 79 -20.80 -7.44 18.65
CA ASP A 79 -20.72 -7.81 20.08
C ASP A 79 -20.00 -9.15 20.32
N ALA A 80 -19.72 -9.91 19.25
CA ALA A 80 -18.94 -11.15 19.31
C ALA A 80 -17.59 -11.06 18.60
N ALA A 81 -17.19 -9.89 18.12
CA ALA A 81 -15.94 -9.69 17.39
C ALA A 81 -14.71 -9.74 18.29
N ASP A 82 -13.67 -10.46 17.91
CA ASP A 82 -12.34 -10.35 18.50
C ASP A 82 -11.54 -9.22 17.83
N THR A 83 -11.78 -9.00 16.53
CA THR A 83 -11.39 -7.78 15.80
C THR A 83 -12.60 -7.12 15.17
N LEU A 84 -12.84 -5.84 15.45
CA LEU A 84 -13.84 -5.02 14.78
C LEU A 84 -13.17 -4.05 13.81
N ILE A 85 -13.53 -4.14 12.55
CA ILE A 85 -13.00 -3.28 11.47
C ILE A 85 -14.06 -2.23 11.11
N VAL A 86 -13.63 -0.97 11.10
CA VAL A 86 -14.41 0.16 10.62
C VAL A 86 -13.80 0.67 9.32
N PRO A 87 -14.48 0.48 8.18
CA PRO A 87 -13.95 0.85 6.87
C PRO A 87 -14.08 2.35 6.60
N ASN A 88 -13.60 2.74 5.42
CA ASN A 88 -13.76 4.08 4.88
C ASN A 88 -15.24 4.42 4.63
N ARG A 89 -15.69 5.56 5.15
CA ARG A 89 -16.94 6.23 4.79
C ARG A 89 -16.62 7.71 4.47
N PRO A 90 -16.51 8.09 3.19
CA PRO A 90 -15.82 9.31 2.75
C PRO A 90 -16.54 10.63 3.05
N ASP A 91 -17.81 10.61 3.44
CA ASP A 91 -18.58 11.77 3.88
C ASP A 91 -18.24 12.13 5.34
N ILE A 92 -17.00 12.54 5.59
CA ILE A 92 -16.47 12.72 6.95
C ILE A 92 -17.29 13.72 7.78
N GLU A 93 -17.90 14.73 7.16
CA GLU A 93 -18.70 15.76 7.85
C GLU A 93 -20.09 15.27 8.27
N VAL A 94 -20.54 14.10 7.79
CA VAL A 94 -21.82 13.52 8.18
C VAL A 94 -21.61 12.66 9.42
N PRO A 95 -22.24 13.00 10.56
CA PRO A 95 -22.10 12.24 11.79
C PRO A 95 -22.47 10.77 11.58
N ARG A 96 -21.75 9.88 12.28
CA ARG A 96 -22.07 8.46 12.23
C ARG A 96 -23.33 8.16 13.03
N ARG A 97 -24.06 7.13 12.60
CA ARG A 97 -25.28 6.68 13.28
C ARG A 97 -24.95 6.31 14.73
N PRO A 98 -25.74 6.74 15.74
CA PRO A 98 -25.47 6.42 17.14
C PRO A 98 -25.27 4.92 17.40
N ALA A 99 -26.08 4.07 16.75
CA ALA A 99 -25.97 2.62 16.85
C ALA A 99 -24.59 2.07 16.40
N VAL A 100 -23.98 2.67 15.37
CA VAL A 100 -22.63 2.29 14.90
C VAL A 100 -21.57 2.70 15.93
N LEU A 101 -21.67 3.93 16.47
CA LEU A 101 -20.76 4.41 17.50
C LEU A 101 -20.86 3.56 18.79
N ASP A 102 -22.08 3.18 19.18
CA ASP A 102 -22.31 2.32 20.34
C ASP A 102 -21.78 0.91 20.13
N ALA A 103 -21.92 0.34 18.93
CA ALA A 103 -21.32 -0.96 18.61
C ALA A 103 -19.79 -0.92 18.74
N VAL A 104 -19.13 0.15 18.26
CA VAL A 104 -17.69 0.36 18.44
C VAL A 104 -17.32 0.45 19.92
N ARG A 105 -18.04 1.25 20.72
CA ARG A 105 -17.80 1.41 22.16
C ARG A 105 -17.95 0.08 22.91
N ARG A 106 -19.01 -0.68 22.63
CA ARG A 106 -19.25 -1.99 23.28
C ARG A 106 -18.16 -3.01 22.93
N ALA A 107 -17.75 -3.07 21.67
CA ALA A 107 -16.65 -3.94 21.26
C ALA A 107 -15.33 -3.56 21.96
N HIS A 108 -15.02 -2.27 22.02
CA HIS A 108 -13.83 -1.78 22.72
C HIS A 108 -13.85 -2.10 24.22
N ALA A 109 -14.97 -1.83 24.89
CA ALA A 109 -15.13 -2.09 26.32
C ALA A 109 -15.00 -3.58 26.69
N ARG A 110 -15.34 -4.49 25.77
CA ARG A 110 -15.12 -5.94 25.91
C ARG A 110 -13.64 -6.34 25.75
N GLY A 111 -12.82 -5.48 25.16
CA GLY A 111 -11.42 -5.76 24.84
C GLY A 111 -11.19 -6.26 23.41
N ALA A 112 -12.14 -6.07 22.49
CA ALA A 112 -11.92 -6.37 21.09
C ALA A 112 -10.87 -5.43 20.48
N ARG A 113 -10.04 -5.96 19.58
CA ARG A 113 -9.12 -5.14 18.78
C ARG A 113 -9.92 -4.30 17.79
N LEU A 114 -9.67 -3.00 17.75
CA LEU A 114 -10.29 -2.10 16.77
C LEU A 114 -9.34 -1.82 15.61
N VAL A 115 -9.86 -1.81 14.39
CA VAL A 115 -9.12 -1.47 13.18
C VAL A 115 -9.88 -0.40 12.40
N GLY A 116 -9.29 0.76 12.18
CA GLY A 116 -9.85 1.82 11.34
C GLY A 116 -9.13 1.92 10.00
N PHE A 117 -9.85 1.83 8.89
CA PHE A 117 -9.28 2.08 7.56
C PHE A 117 -9.70 3.45 7.03
N CYS A 118 -8.73 4.26 6.61
CA CYS A 118 -8.98 5.57 6.01
C CYS A 118 -9.76 6.48 6.97
N SER A 119 -10.90 7.00 6.53
CA SER A 119 -11.85 7.76 7.33
C SER A 119 -12.57 6.92 8.41
N GLY A 120 -12.36 5.60 8.49
CA GLY A 120 -12.81 4.79 9.62
C GLY A 120 -12.24 5.28 10.95
N ALA A 121 -11.08 5.94 10.93
CA ALA A 121 -10.53 6.65 12.09
C ALA A 121 -11.48 7.75 12.63
N PHE A 122 -12.26 8.42 11.77
CA PHE A 122 -13.25 9.42 12.22
C PHE A 122 -14.34 8.77 13.05
N THR A 123 -14.87 7.62 12.61
CA THR A 123 -15.88 6.86 13.37
C THR A 123 -15.33 6.41 14.73
N LEU A 124 -14.07 5.95 14.77
CA LEU A 124 -13.41 5.59 16.04
C LEU A 124 -13.22 6.81 16.95
N ALA A 125 -12.87 7.97 16.38
CA ALA A 125 -12.76 9.22 17.14
C ALA A 125 -14.12 9.72 17.66
N GLU A 126 -15.18 9.68 16.85
CA GLU A 126 -16.55 10.01 17.24
C GLU A 126 -17.10 9.06 18.32
N ALA A 127 -16.65 7.80 18.32
CA ALA A 127 -16.96 6.85 19.39
C ALA A 127 -16.23 7.20 20.71
N GLY A 128 -15.22 8.07 20.69
CA GLY A 128 -14.43 8.49 21.85
C GLY A 128 -13.30 7.51 22.22
N VAL A 129 -13.05 6.48 21.40
CA VAL A 129 -12.06 5.44 21.72
C VAL A 129 -10.62 5.84 21.36
N LEU A 130 -10.44 6.94 20.62
CA LEU A 130 -9.12 7.45 20.21
C LEU A 130 -8.56 8.57 21.10
N ASP A 131 -9.30 9.05 22.11
CA ASP A 131 -8.85 10.17 22.94
C ASP A 131 -7.51 9.87 23.63
N GLY A 132 -6.50 10.73 23.37
CA GLY A 132 -5.14 10.56 23.88
C GLY A 132 -4.31 9.47 23.21
N ARG A 133 -4.86 8.77 22.21
CA ARG A 133 -4.23 7.65 21.51
C ARG A 133 -3.52 8.08 20.24
N ARG A 134 -2.57 7.27 19.78
CA ARG A 134 -1.93 7.44 18.46
C ARG A 134 -2.84 6.87 17.38
N ALA A 135 -3.02 7.61 16.30
CA ALA A 135 -3.80 7.16 15.15
C ALA A 135 -3.28 7.76 13.85
N THR A 136 -3.64 7.16 12.73
CA THR A 136 -3.48 7.75 11.40
C THR A 136 -4.80 7.67 10.62
N ALA A 137 -4.90 8.50 9.60
CA ALA A 137 -6.00 8.54 8.65
C ALA A 137 -5.44 8.96 7.28
N HIS A 138 -6.28 8.97 6.25
CA HIS A 138 -5.85 9.44 4.93
C HIS A 138 -5.37 10.88 5.00
N TRP A 139 -4.21 11.18 4.39
CA TRP A 139 -3.60 12.51 4.41
C TRP A 139 -4.55 13.64 4.00
N GLN A 140 -5.42 13.39 3.03
CA GLN A 140 -6.42 14.35 2.54
C GLN A 140 -7.35 14.86 3.65
N TRP A 141 -7.59 14.06 4.69
CA TRP A 141 -8.50 14.37 5.79
C TRP A 141 -7.77 14.77 7.07
N ALA A 142 -6.43 14.88 7.04
CA ALA A 142 -5.64 15.08 8.24
C ALA A 142 -5.97 16.39 8.97
N ASP A 143 -6.15 17.48 8.23
CA ASP A 143 -6.44 18.78 8.83
C ASP A 143 -7.86 18.83 9.42
N SER A 144 -8.86 18.30 8.70
CA SER A 144 -10.22 18.14 9.22
C SER A 144 -10.25 17.25 10.47
N PHE A 145 -9.48 16.16 10.47
CA PHE A 145 -9.40 15.26 11.62
C PHE A 145 -8.81 15.97 12.84
N ARG A 146 -7.68 16.68 12.68
CA ARG A 146 -7.03 17.43 13.77
C ARG A 146 -7.94 18.51 14.35
N ALA A 147 -8.68 19.21 13.49
CA ALA A 147 -9.61 20.25 13.93
C ALA A 147 -10.76 19.68 14.79
N ARG A 148 -11.26 18.50 14.44
CA ARG A 148 -12.41 17.88 15.11
C ARG A 148 -12.04 17.04 16.33
N PHE A 149 -10.86 16.41 16.33
CA PHE A 149 -10.41 15.49 17.38
C PHE A 149 -9.02 15.88 17.90
N PRO A 150 -8.86 17.07 18.52
CA PRO A 150 -7.56 17.59 18.95
C PRO A 150 -6.91 16.77 20.08
N SER A 151 -7.69 15.93 20.77
CA SER A 151 -7.21 14.98 21.79
C SER A 151 -6.44 13.78 21.19
N VAL A 152 -6.62 13.50 19.88
CA VAL A 152 -6.01 12.35 19.21
C VAL A 152 -4.62 12.73 18.67
N GLN A 153 -3.63 11.88 18.92
CA GLN A 153 -2.27 12.08 18.42
C GLN A 153 -2.19 11.58 16.96
N LEU A 154 -2.57 12.44 16.01
CA LEU A 154 -2.63 12.08 14.59
C LEU A 154 -1.23 12.08 13.91
N GLU A 155 -0.79 10.89 13.50
CA GLU A 155 0.38 10.64 12.66
C GLU A 155 -0.03 10.56 11.17
N ALA A 156 -0.24 11.72 10.54
CA ALA A 156 -0.78 11.79 9.17
C ALA A 156 0.18 11.30 8.06
N ASP A 157 1.47 11.12 8.37
CA ASP A 157 2.48 10.79 7.37
C ASP A 157 2.75 9.29 7.24
N VAL A 158 2.19 8.42 8.07
CA VAL A 158 2.49 6.97 8.07
C VAL A 158 1.40 6.15 7.38
N LEU A 159 1.74 4.95 6.88
CA LEU A 159 0.75 4.05 6.27
C LEU A 159 -0.23 3.51 7.29
N PHE A 160 0.26 3.11 8.47
CA PHE A 160 -0.57 2.65 9.57
C PHE A 160 0.10 2.89 10.91
N VAL A 161 -0.72 2.98 11.95
CA VAL A 161 -0.33 3.03 13.35
C VAL A 161 -0.89 1.80 14.06
N ASP A 162 -0.03 1.09 14.78
CA ASP A 162 -0.42 0.10 15.78
C ASP A 162 -0.20 0.72 17.17
N ASP A 163 -1.30 0.94 17.89
CA ASP A 163 -1.31 1.45 19.27
C ASP A 163 -1.79 0.37 20.25
N GLY A 164 -1.54 -0.91 19.95
CA GLY A 164 -1.84 -2.05 20.83
C GLY A 164 -3.20 -2.69 20.52
N ASP A 165 -4.25 -2.19 21.17
CA ASP A 165 -5.65 -2.65 21.00
C ASP A 165 -6.39 -1.90 19.89
N ILE A 166 -5.87 -0.75 19.44
CA ILE A 166 -6.42 0.04 18.34
C ILE A 166 -5.36 0.22 17.27
N LEU A 167 -5.72 -0.10 16.02
CA LEU A 167 -4.86 0.08 14.87
C LEU A 167 -5.60 0.90 13.82
N THR A 168 -4.88 1.79 13.13
CA THR A 168 -5.48 2.64 12.10
C THR A 168 -4.58 2.71 10.88
N ALA A 169 -5.17 2.81 9.68
CA ALA A 169 -4.45 2.92 8.43
C ALA A 169 -4.93 4.13 7.63
N ALA A 170 -4.01 4.68 6.83
CA ALA A 170 -4.27 5.76 5.88
C ALA A 170 -5.44 5.48 4.91
N GLY A 171 -5.77 4.21 4.66
CA GLY A 171 -6.76 3.81 3.64
C GLY A 171 -6.13 3.41 2.32
N SER A 172 -6.95 3.13 1.32
CA SER A 172 -6.51 2.57 0.05
C SER A 172 -5.62 1.33 0.28
N ALA A 173 -4.49 1.19 -0.44
CA ALA A 173 -3.59 0.05 -0.28
C ALA A 173 -3.01 -0.11 1.14
N ALA A 174 -2.98 0.95 1.97
CA ALA A 174 -2.51 0.85 3.35
C ALA A 174 -3.41 -0.03 4.23
N ALA A 175 -4.67 -0.26 3.83
CA ALA A 175 -5.54 -1.23 4.49
C ALA A 175 -5.02 -2.66 4.32
N LEU A 176 -4.43 -3.00 3.17
CA LEU A 176 -3.76 -4.29 2.95
C LEU A 176 -2.48 -4.40 3.79
N ASP A 177 -1.71 -3.31 3.85
CA ASP A 177 -0.50 -3.24 4.68
C ASP A 177 -0.82 -3.51 6.17
N LEU A 178 -1.82 -2.82 6.72
CA LEU A 178 -2.28 -3.05 8.09
C LEU A 178 -2.90 -4.43 8.29
N GLY A 179 -3.68 -4.92 7.31
CA GLY A 179 -4.25 -6.26 7.35
C GLY A 179 -3.17 -7.35 7.43
N LEU A 180 -2.12 -7.26 6.62
CA LEU A 180 -0.98 -8.18 6.65
C LEU A 180 -0.18 -8.08 7.96
N HIS A 181 -0.03 -6.86 8.50
CA HIS A 181 0.56 -6.65 9.83
C HIS A 181 -0.22 -7.38 10.93
N VAL A 182 -1.55 -7.29 10.89
CA VAL A 182 -2.44 -8.03 11.80
C VAL A 182 -2.24 -9.54 11.68
N VAL A 183 -2.28 -10.08 10.45
CA VAL A 183 -2.06 -11.52 10.22
C VAL A 183 -0.70 -11.97 10.74
N ARG A 184 0.33 -11.15 10.56
CA ARG A 184 1.69 -11.43 11.05
C ARG A 184 1.74 -11.48 12.58
N ARG A 185 1.02 -10.58 13.26
CA ARG A 185 0.94 -10.55 14.73
C ARG A 185 0.20 -11.77 15.27
N ASP A 186 -0.88 -12.18 14.60
CA ASP A 186 -1.74 -13.28 15.06
C ASP A 186 -1.13 -14.66 14.75
N TYR A 187 -0.51 -14.82 13.58
CA TYR A 187 -0.12 -16.13 13.03
C TYR A 187 1.35 -16.22 12.57
N GLY A 188 2.14 -15.17 12.74
CA GLY A 188 3.55 -15.15 12.40
C GLY A 188 3.83 -14.81 10.93
N ALA A 189 5.12 -14.60 10.65
CA ALA A 189 5.60 -14.10 9.35
C ALA A 189 5.35 -15.06 8.18
N GLU A 190 5.41 -16.38 8.42
CA GLU A 190 5.21 -17.38 7.36
C GLU A 190 3.77 -17.34 6.81
N VAL A 191 2.79 -17.28 7.70
CA VAL A 191 1.37 -17.19 7.34
C VAL A 191 1.09 -15.88 6.62
N ALA A 192 1.58 -14.76 7.15
CA ALA A 192 1.45 -13.45 6.50
C ALA A 192 2.07 -13.42 5.09
N ASN A 193 3.24 -14.03 4.90
CA ASN A 193 3.87 -14.16 3.59
C ASN A 193 3.04 -15.03 2.61
N SER A 194 2.34 -16.06 3.12
CA SER A 194 1.44 -16.87 2.29
C SER A 194 0.23 -16.05 1.85
N VAL A 195 -0.37 -15.29 2.76
CA VAL A 195 -1.46 -14.36 2.46
C VAL A 195 -1.02 -13.35 1.39
N SER A 196 0.14 -12.70 1.58
CA SER A 196 0.63 -11.68 0.65
C SER A 196 0.97 -12.22 -0.74
N ARG A 197 1.51 -13.44 -0.87
CA ARG A 197 1.79 -14.06 -2.17
C ARG A 197 0.53 -14.24 -2.99
N ARG A 198 -0.56 -14.67 -2.37
CA ARG A 198 -1.85 -14.84 -3.04
C ARG A 198 -2.49 -13.50 -3.41
N LEU A 199 -2.29 -12.47 -2.59
CA LEU A 199 -2.68 -11.09 -2.89
C LEU A 199 -1.94 -10.48 -4.09
N VAL A 200 -0.80 -11.08 -4.51
CA VAL A 200 0.16 -10.46 -5.43
C VAL A 200 0.59 -9.07 -4.90
N PHE A 201 0.77 -8.98 -3.59
CA PHE A 201 1.09 -7.74 -2.88
C PHE A 201 2.42 -7.90 -2.14
N ALA A 202 3.15 -6.79 -1.97
CA ALA A 202 4.42 -6.80 -1.27
C ALA A 202 4.21 -7.35 0.15
N ALA A 203 5.00 -8.36 0.53
CA ALA A 203 4.82 -9.05 1.81
C ALA A 203 5.06 -8.16 3.03
N HIS A 204 5.82 -7.09 2.85
CA HIS A 204 6.08 -6.12 3.90
C HIS A 204 6.39 -4.75 3.31
N ARG A 205 5.56 -3.77 3.67
CA ARG A 205 5.92 -2.36 3.66
C ARG A 205 5.98 -1.93 5.13
N ASP A 206 7.04 -1.19 5.49
CA ASP A 206 7.18 -0.69 6.86
C ASP A 206 6.00 0.25 7.16
N GLY A 207 5.36 0.10 8.32
CA GLY A 207 4.23 0.96 8.71
C GLY A 207 4.63 2.43 8.77
N GLY A 208 5.89 2.72 9.14
CA GLY A 208 6.48 4.05 9.13
C GLY A 208 6.84 4.58 7.73
N GLN A 209 6.61 3.80 6.67
CA GLN A 209 6.72 4.29 5.30
C GLN A 209 5.77 5.48 5.12
N ARG A 210 6.27 6.53 4.48
CA ARG A 210 5.46 7.73 4.28
C ARG A 210 4.32 7.49 3.29
N GLN A 211 3.14 8.02 3.59
CA GLN A 211 2.11 8.21 2.57
C GLN A 211 2.69 9.06 1.43
N PHE A 212 2.30 8.78 0.18
CA PHE A 212 2.54 9.70 -0.92
C PHE A 212 1.60 10.90 -0.74
N VAL A 213 2.03 11.85 0.08
CA VAL A 213 1.36 13.13 0.23
C VAL A 213 1.80 14.00 -0.95
N GLU A 214 0.91 14.19 -1.91
CA GLU A 214 1.05 15.26 -2.89
C GLU A 214 0.86 16.57 -2.11
N ARG A 215 1.95 17.14 -1.59
CA ARG A 215 1.89 18.50 -1.04
C ARG A 215 1.32 19.39 -2.14
N PRO A 216 0.33 20.25 -1.86
CA PRO A 216 -0.10 21.23 -2.85
C PRO A 216 1.12 22.04 -3.23
N MET A 217 1.70 21.74 -4.39
CA MET A 217 2.66 22.65 -4.98
C MET A 217 1.85 23.88 -5.37
N PRO A 218 2.37 25.09 -5.13
CA PRO A 218 1.77 26.27 -5.72
C PRO A 218 1.59 26.01 -7.21
N ASP A 219 0.40 26.31 -7.74
CA ASP A 219 0.03 26.09 -9.14
C ASP A 219 1.12 26.65 -10.06
N LEU A 220 1.95 25.77 -10.59
CA LEU A 220 2.92 26.07 -11.62
C LEU A 220 2.63 25.12 -12.78
N PRO A 221 2.32 25.63 -13.98
CA PRO A 221 2.03 24.78 -15.12
C PRO A 221 3.23 23.88 -15.45
N ASP A 222 2.95 22.57 -15.51
CA ASP A 222 3.74 21.48 -16.10
C ASP A 222 5.14 21.18 -15.49
N GLU A 223 5.15 20.58 -14.29
CA GLU A 223 6.37 20.06 -13.63
C GLU A 223 6.62 18.55 -13.83
N SER A 224 5.73 17.84 -14.55
CA SER A 224 5.82 16.38 -14.70
C SER A 224 7.05 15.97 -15.52
N LEU A 225 7.83 15.02 -15.02
CA LEU A 225 8.89 14.39 -15.82
C LEU A 225 8.33 13.44 -16.89
N ALA A 226 7.08 12.99 -16.78
CA ALA A 226 6.53 11.92 -17.62
C ALA A 226 6.70 12.14 -19.14
N PRO A 227 6.42 13.33 -19.71
CA PRO A 227 6.61 13.56 -21.14
C PRO A 227 8.08 13.44 -21.60
N VAL A 228 9.01 13.84 -20.74
CA VAL A 228 10.46 13.82 -21.02
C VAL A 228 11.02 12.41 -20.89
N LEU A 229 10.54 11.65 -19.90
CA LEU A 229 10.91 10.25 -19.71
C LEU A 229 10.43 9.40 -20.90
N ALA A 230 9.17 9.55 -21.31
CA ALA A 230 8.62 8.86 -22.47
C ALA A 230 9.40 9.18 -23.75
N TRP A 231 9.68 10.47 -24.00
CA TRP A 231 10.48 10.90 -25.14
C TRP A 231 11.90 10.30 -25.15
N ALA A 232 12.52 10.18 -23.97
CA ALA A 232 13.87 9.61 -23.83
C ALA A 232 13.88 8.08 -24.00
N GLN A 233 12.85 7.38 -23.52
CA GLN A 233 12.70 5.92 -23.66
C GLN A 233 12.57 5.49 -25.13
N GLU A 234 11.97 6.31 -25.98
CA GLU A 234 11.90 6.10 -27.43
C GLU A 234 13.26 6.29 -28.14
N ARG A 235 14.26 6.90 -27.48
CA ARG A 235 15.52 7.36 -28.08
C ARG A 235 16.76 6.89 -27.32
N LEU A 236 16.65 5.76 -26.60
CA LEU A 236 17.72 5.27 -25.75
C LEU A 236 19.01 4.96 -26.51
N ASP A 237 18.91 4.60 -27.80
CA ASP A 237 20.01 4.33 -28.72
C ASP A 237 20.72 5.61 -29.23
N SER A 238 20.13 6.78 -29.01
CA SER A 238 20.63 8.08 -29.42
C SER A 238 21.47 8.76 -28.32
N PRO A 239 22.35 9.72 -28.67
CA PRO A 239 23.15 10.45 -27.68
C PRO A 239 22.30 11.41 -26.84
N LEU A 240 21.68 10.88 -25.78
CA LEU A 240 20.96 11.67 -24.78
C LEU A 240 21.93 12.23 -23.72
N THR A 241 21.88 13.55 -23.53
CA THR A 241 22.64 14.26 -22.49
C THR A 241 21.70 14.84 -21.44
N VAL A 242 22.20 15.09 -20.23
CA VAL A 242 21.42 15.76 -19.17
C VAL A 242 20.93 17.14 -19.64
N SER A 243 21.76 17.88 -20.36
CA SER A 243 21.38 19.16 -20.96
C SER A 243 20.28 19.02 -22.02
N GLY A 244 20.31 17.95 -22.83
CA GLY A 244 19.27 17.65 -23.81
C GLY A 244 17.92 17.31 -23.16
N LEU A 245 17.95 16.52 -22.09
CA LEU A 245 16.75 16.22 -21.29
C LEU A 245 16.19 17.50 -20.64
N ALA A 246 17.06 18.37 -20.14
CA ALA A 246 16.67 19.63 -19.50
C ALA A 246 16.02 20.58 -20.53
N ALA A 247 16.62 20.72 -21.71
CA ALA A 247 16.06 21.50 -22.81
C ALA A 247 14.69 20.96 -23.26
N ARG A 248 14.53 19.64 -23.38
CA ARG A 248 13.25 19.01 -23.73
C ARG A 248 12.16 19.23 -22.69
N ALA A 249 12.56 19.38 -21.43
CA ALA A 249 11.72 19.67 -20.28
C ALA A 249 11.49 21.19 -20.07
N ALA A 250 12.05 22.05 -20.93
CA ALA A 250 12.04 23.51 -20.78
C ALA A 250 12.54 24.01 -19.40
N VAL A 251 13.54 23.32 -18.81
CA VAL A 251 14.15 23.69 -17.53
C VAL A 251 15.67 23.69 -17.57
N SER A 252 16.31 24.25 -16.53
CA SER A 252 17.76 24.14 -16.36
C SER A 252 18.19 22.72 -15.94
N PRO A 253 19.44 22.30 -16.19
CA PRO A 253 19.97 21.02 -15.72
C PRO A 253 19.89 20.84 -14.19
N ALA A 254 20.05 21.93 -13.42
CA ALA A 254 19.92 21.89 -11.96
C ALA A 254 18.47 21.62 -11.54
N THR A 255 17.50 22.29 -12.18
CA THR A 255 16.07 22.04 -11.95
C THR A 255 15.69 20.62 -12.35
N LEU A 256 16.19 20.13 -13.50
CA LEU A 256 15.98 18.74 -13.92
C LEU A 256 16.51 17.75 -12.88
N HIS A 257 17.74 17.97 -12.38
CA HIS A 257 18.32 17.11 -11.36
C HIS A 257 17.48 17.09 -10.09
N ARG A 258 17.03 18.27 -9.62
CA ARG A 258 16.14 18.38 -8.45
C ARG A 258 14.82 17.65 -8.67
N ARG A 259 14.21 17.77 -9.86
CA ARG A 259 12.98 17.05 -10.23
C ARG A 259 13.19 15.54 -10.24
N PHE A 260 14.30 15.05 -10.80
CA PHE A 260 14.65 13.62 -10.78
C PHE A 260 14.84 13.08 -9.36
N GLN A 261 15.47 13.86 -8.48
CA GLN A 261 15.60 13.48 -7.07
C GLN A 261 14.24 13.46 -6.35
N ALA A 262 13.42 14.49 -6.57
CA ALA A 262 12.13 14.62 -5.91
C ALA A 262 11.10 13.58 -6.39
N GLN A 263 11.03 13.31 -7.70
CA GLN A 263 10.01 12.45 -8.30
C GLN A 263 10.43 10.99 -8.47
N LEU A 264 11.74 10.72 -8.69
CA LEU A 264 12.24 9.37 -9.01
C LEU A 264 13.32 8.87 -8.04
N GLY A 265 13.73 9.68 -7.06
CA GLY A 265 14.77 9.31 -6.09
C GLY A 265 16.14 9.00 -6.71
N THR A 266 16.43 9.52 -7.90
CA THR A 266 17.66 9.22 -8.64
C THR A 266 18.15 10.44 -9.43
N THR A 267 19.26 10.29 -10.16
CA THR A 267 19.80 11.35 -11.04
C THR A 267 19.42 11.08 -12.50
N PRO A 268 19.35 12.10 -13.38
CA PRO A 268 19.03 11.90 -14.80
C PRO A 268 19.96 10.90 -15.50
N LEU A 269 21.26 10.94 -15.18
CA LEU A 269 22.25 10.05 -15.78
C LEU A 269 22.11 8.60 -15.25
N ALA A 270 21.86 8.44 -13.96
CA ALA A 270 21.66 7.12 -13.37
C ALA A 270 20.38 6.46 -13.91
N TRP A 271 19.30 7.22 -14.02
CA TRP A 271 18.05 6.76 -14.64
C TRP A 271 18.27 6.33 -16.09
N LEU A 272 18.89 7.17 -16.91
CA LEU A 272 19.16 6.85 -18.31
C LEU A 272 20.03 5.58 -18.44
N THR A 273 21.01 5.42 -17.57
CA THR A 273 21.85 4.21 -17.53
C THR A 273 21.02 2.96 -17.21
N GLY A 274 20.08 3.06 -16.26
CA GLY A 274 19.15 1.99 -15.91
C GLY A 274 18.24 1.59 -17.07
N GLU A 275 17.62 2.56 -17.74
CA GLU A 275 16.74 2.31 -18.90
C GLU A 275 17.48 1.63 -20.05
N ARG A 276 18.69 2.10 -20.34
CA ARG A 276 19.56 1.51 -21.37
C ARG A 276 19.95 0.07 -21.01
N LEU A 277 20.28 -0.20 -19.76
CA LEU A 277 20.57 -1.55 -19.32
C LEU A 277 19.35 -2.47 -19.40
N ALA A 278 18.16 -1.98 -19.02
CA ALA A 278 16.92 -2.74 -19.14
C ALA A 278 16.61 -3.10 -20.60
N LEU A 279 16.85 -2.17 -21.53
CA LEU A 279 16.74 -2.45 -22.96
C LEU A 279 17.78 -3.49 -23.43
N ALA A 280 19.01 -3.44 -22.92
CA ALA A 280 20.03 -4.43 -23.22
C ALA A 280 19.62 -5.85 -22.75
N CYS A 281 19.05 -5.99 -21.56
CA CYS A 281 18.50 -7.26 -21.07
C CYS A 281 17.40 -7.79 -22.01
N ARG A 282 16.42 -6.94 -22.36
CA ARG A 282 15.34 -7.31 -23.30
C ARG A 282 15.84 -7.78 -24.66
N LEU A 283 16.90 -7.16 -25.19
CA LEU A 283 17.49 -7.58 -26.47
C LEU A 283 18.15 -8.97 -26.38
N ILE A 284 18.80 -9.27 -25.26
CA ILE A 284 19.41 -10.58 -25.00
C ILE A 284 18.34 -11.66 -24.82
N GLU A 285 17.29 -11.37 -24.04
CA GLU A 285 16.14 -12.25 -23.81
C GLU A 285 15.37 -12.54 -25.10
N ARG A 286 15.36 -11.61 -26.05
CA ARG A 286 14.81 -11.79 -27.41
C ARG A 286 15.75 -12.48 -28.39
N GLY A 287 16.93 -12.92 -27.94
CA GLY A 287 17.84 -13.75 -28.73
C GLY A 287 18.96 -13.02 -29.48
N GLU A 288 19.17 -11.72 -29.29
CA GLU A 288 20.34 -11.07 -29.91
C GLU A 288 21.63 -11.62 -29.30
N SER A 289 22.44 -12.25 -30.14
CA SER A 289 23.64 -12.98 -29.72
C SER A 289 24.90 -12.13 -29.73
N ARG A 290 24.88 -10.98 -30.41
CA ARG A 290 26.05 -10.12 -30.62
C ARG A 290 26.05 -8.96 -29.62
N PHE A 291 26.93 -9.02 -28.61
CA PHE A 291 26.99 -8.00 -27.56
C PHE A 291 27.33 -6.60 -28.06
N GLU A 292 28.04 -6.46 -29.18
CA GLU A 292 28.26 -5.15 -29.81
C GLU A 292 26.95 -4.55 -30.34
N VAL A 293 26.08 -5.38 -30.92
CA VAL A 293 24.76 -4.94 -31.40
C VAL A 293 23.87 -4.57 -30.22
N VAL A 294 23.89 -5.37 -29.15
CA VAL A 294 23.16 -5.07 -27.91
C VAL A 294 23.61 -3.74 -27.32
N ALA A 295 24.92 -3.52 -27.18
CA ALA A 295 25.47 -2.29 -26.61
C ALA A 295 25.11 -1.05 -27.45
N ARG A 296 25.18 -1.15 -28.78
CA ARG A 296 24.80 -0.06 -29.68
C ARG A 296 23.30 0.24 -29.63
N ARG A 297 22.44 -0.77 -29.78
CA ARG A 297 20.97 -0.61 -29.80
C ARG A 297 20.38 -0.21 -28.46
N SER A 298 21.08 -0.46 -27.37
CA SER A 298 20.71 0.03 -26.04
C SER A 298 21.29 1.39 -25.70
N GLY A 299 22.15 1.98 -26.56
CA GLY A 299 22.83 3.25 -26.27
C GLY A 299 23.92 3.17 -25.21
N LEU A 300 24.36 1.97 -24.83
CA LEU A 300 25.52 1.76 -23.95
C LEU A 300 26.86 1.87 -24.70
N GLY A 301 26.82 1.96 -26.04
CA GLY A 301 27.96 2.23 -26.89
C GLY A 301 28.77 0.98 -27.19
N THR A 302 29.55 0.51 -26.22
CA THR A 302 30.51 -0.59 -26.42
C THR A 302 30.17 -1.84 -25.61
N ALA A 303 30.57 -3.01 -26.11
CA ALA A 303 30.39 -4.27 -25.38
C ALA A 303 31.15 -4.30 -24.03
N ALA A 304 32.25 -3.55 -23.94
CA ALA A 304 32.98 -3.36 -22.68
C ALA A 304 32.14 -2.59 -21.65
N ASN A 305 31.51 -1.48 -22.04
CA ASN A 305 30.65 -0.70 -21.16
C ASN A 305 29.40 -1.49 -20.74
N LEU A 306 28.77 -2.21 -21.68
CA LEU A 306 27.68 -3.15 -21.40
C LEU A 306 28.07 -4.17 -20.32
N ARG A 307 29.26 -4.78 -20.44
CA ARG A 307 29.76 -5.75 -19.47
C ARG A 307 29.93 -5.15 -18.08
N THR A 308 30.53 -3.96 -17.99
CA THR A 308 30.75 -3.26 -16.72
C THR A 308 29.42 -2.92 -16.05
N LEU A 309 28.50 -2.29 -16.77
CA LEU A 309 27.22 -1.85 -16.23
C LEU A 309 26.30 -3.02 -15.88
N MET A 310 26.25 -4.05 -16.72
CA MET A 310 25.47 -5.25 -16.44
C MET A 310 26.00 -5.98 -15.20
N ARG A 311 27.32 -6.20 -15.10
CA ARG A 311 27.90 -6.83 -13.91
C ARG A 311 27.62 -6.04 -12.64
N ARG A 312 27.71 -4.70 -12.70
CA ARG A 312 27.40 -3.82 -11.57
C ARG A 312 25.94 -3.93 -11.13
N ALA A 313 25.01 -4.07 -12.06
CA ALA A 313 23.58 -4.04 -11.77
C ALA A 313 22.96 -5.42 -11.50
N THR A 314 23.45 -6.48 -12.17
CA THR A 314 22.86 -7.84 -12.10
C THR A 314 23.79 -8.87 -11.44
N GLY A 315 25.04 -8.50 -11.15
CA GLY A 315 26.05 -9.40 -10.57
C GLY A 315 26.69 -10.38 -11.57
N ILE A 316 26.22 -10.45 -12.81
CA ILE A 316 26.68 -11.42 -13.81
C ILE A 316 27.09 -10.77 -15.13
N THR A 317 27.90 -11.47 -15.94
CA THR A 317 28.35 -10.98 -17.26
C THR A 317 27.26 -11.13 -18.31
N PRO A 318 27.29 -10.39 -19.44
CA PRO A 318 26.32 -10.55 -20.53
C PRO A 318 26.22 -11.99 -21.06
N SER A 319 27.34 -12.71 -21.15
CA SER A 319 27.35 -14.13 -21.55
C SER A 319 26.65 -15.03 -20.53
N ALA A 320 26.85 -14.78 -19.23
CA ALA A 320 26.16 -15.52 -18.18
C ALA A 320 24.67 -15.18 -18.11
N TYR A 321 24.32 -13.90 -18.32
CA TYR A 321 22.94 -13.43 -18.42
C TYR A 321 22.22 -14.10 -19.59
N LYS A 322 22.82 -14.08 -20.78
CA LYS A 322 22.31 -14.76 -21.97
C LYS A 322 22.09 -16.26 -21.77
N ARG A 323 23.04 -16.95 -21.14
CA ARG A 323 22.88 -18.39 -20.87
C ARG A 323 21.70 -18.70 -19.94
N ARG A 324 21.36 -17.77 -19.04
CA ARG A 324 20.31 -17.95 -18.04
C ARG A 324 18.94 -17.48 -18.51
N PHE A 325 18.88 -16.46 -19.35
CA PHE A 325 17.64 -15.76 -19.70
C PHE A 325 17.45 -15.57 -21.22
N GLY A 326 18.41 -15.98 -22.04
CA GLY A 326 18.25 -16.01 -23.49
C GLY A 326 17.30 -17.14 -23.91
N PRO A 327 16.77 -17.08 -25.15
CA PRO A 327 15.89 -18.13 -25.66
C PRO A 327 16.63 -19.47 -25.68
N GLU A 328 15.94 -20.56 -25.34
CA GLU A 328 16.48 -21.91 -25.44
C GLU A 328 16.94 -22.16 -26.88
N ALA A 329 18.16 -22.69 -27.03
CA ALA A 329 18.64 -23.11 -28.33
C ALA A 329 17.83 -24.34 -28.75
N ASN A 330 16.93 -24.15 -29.71
CA ASN A 330 16.28 -25.24 -30.43
C ASN A 330 17.27 -25.88 -31.41
#